data_AF-W4RVR8-F1
#
_entry.id   AF-W4RVR8-F1
#
_cell.length_a   1.000
_cell.length_b   1.000
_cell.length_c   1.000
_cell.angle_alpha   90.00
_cell.angle_beta   90.00
_cell.angle_gamma   90.00
#
_symmetry.space_group_name_H-M   'P 1'
#
loop_
_entity.id
_entity.type
_entity.pdbx_description
1 polymer ?
#
loop_
_entity_poly.entity_id
_entity_poly.type
_entity_poly.pdbx_seq_one_letter_code
_entity_poly.pdbx_strand_id
1 'polypeptide(L)'
;MWIHKTLKNKVVAYHVYLANANFTNPKTAYQLGQTGTLVYVNQDTARSGWNHIGTVSDYTNSPFFLVINGVMSSKTGSTGADAMKVTY
;
A
#
# COMPACT_ATOMS: atom_id res chain seq x y z
N MET A 1 -15.24 13.87 -36.37
CA MET A 1 -16.15 13.22 -35.40
C MET A 1 -15.31 12.76 -34.23
N TRP A 2 -15.48 13.34 -33.04
CA TRP A 2 -14.76 12.92 -31.84
C TRP A 2 -15.50 11.75 -31.20
N ILE A 3 -14.82 10.60 -31.05
CA ILE A 3 -15.38 9.45 -30.33
C ILE A 3 -14.96 9.59 -28.86
N HIS A 4 -15.91 9.89 -27.98
CA HIS A 4 -15.70 9.75 -26.54
C HIS A 4 -15.78 8.27 -26.17
N LYS A 5 -14.64 7.67 -25.82
CA LYS A 5 -14.61 6.32 -25.26
C LYS A 5 -14.75 6.41 -23.74
N THR A 6 -15.92 6.10 -23.21
CA THR A 6 -16.11 5.95 -21.76
C THR A 6 -15.31 4.73 -21.28
N LEU A 7 -14.26 4.95 -20.49
CA LEU A 7 -13.58 3.87 -19.79
C LEU A 7 -14.52 3.39 -18.68
N LYS A 8 -15.01 2.15 -18.78
CA LYS A 8 -15.76 1.54 -17.68
C LYS A 8 -14.78 1.27 -16.53
N ASN A 9 -15.00 1.89 -15.38
CA ASN A 9 -14.29 1.55 -14.16
C ASN A 9 -14.67 0.12 -13.77
N LYS A 10 -13.68 -0.77 -13.73
CA LYS A 10 -13.84 -2.12 -13.18
C LYS A 10 -13.18 -2.13 -11.81
N VAL A 11 -13.74 -2.90 -10.89
CA VAL A 11 -13.10 -3.19 -9.60
C VAL A 11 -12.18 -4.39 -9.80
N VAL A 12 -10.91 -4.25 -9.42
CA VAL A 12 -9.89 -5.29 -9.49
C VAL A 12 -9.20 -5.43 -8.13
N ALA A 13 -8.82 -6.65 -7.78
CA ALA A 13 -8.06 -6.91 -6.56
C ALA A 13 -6.57 -6.66 -6.82
N TYR A 14 -5.99 -5.75 -6.03
CA TYR A 14 -4.59 -5.42 -6.05
C TYR A 14 -3.88 -6.08 -4.87
N HIS A 15 -2.87 -6.91 -5.15
CA HIS A 15 -1.98 -7.45 -4.13
C HIS A 15 -0.81 -6.50 -3.92
N VAL A 16 -0.64 -6.04 -2.69
CA VAL A 16 0.37 -5.04 -2.34
C VAL A 16 1.49 -5.71 -1.56
N TYR A 17 2.71 -5.47 -2.02
CA TYR A 17 3.94 -5.93 -1.40
C TYR A 17 4.83 -4.75 -1.04
N LEU A 18 5.49 -4.84 0.12
CA LEU A 18 6.53 -3.92 0.53
C LEU A 18 7.87 -4.63 0.62
N ALA A 19 8.88 -3.99 0.03
CA ALA A 19 10.25 -4.17 0.47
C ALA A 19 10.51 -3.13 1.55
N ASN A 20 10.86 -3.59 2.73
CA ASN A 20 11.27 -2.76 3.84
C ASN A 20 12.79 -2.74 3.89
N ALA A 21 13.36 -1.54 4.05
CA ALA A 21 14.76 -1.35 4.41
C ALA A 21 14.93 -1.41 5.93
N ASN A 22 15.98 -0.77 6.45
CA ASN A 22 16.33 -0.68 7.88
C ASN A 22 15.39 0.22 8.70
N PHE A 23 14.08 0.11 8.49
CA PHE A 23 13.06 0.72 9.35
C PHE A 23 12.76 -0.20 10.54
N THR A 24 12.42 0.38 11.69
CA THR A 24 12.37 -0.33 12.99
C THR A 24 11.10 -0.06 13.79
N ASN A 25 10.03 0.33 13.12
CA ASN A 25 8.75 0.53 13.78
C ASN A 25 7.97 -0.79 13.87
N PRO A 26 7.69 -1.31 15.08
CA PRO A 26 7.03 -2.60 15.28
C PRO A 26 5.55 -2.60 14.86
N LYS A 27 4.96 -1.43 14.63
CA LYS A 27 3.57 -1.27 14.18
C LYS A 27 3.44 -0.03 13.31
N THR A 28 3.77 -0.17 12.03
CA THR A 28 3.56 0.88 11.03
C THR A 28 2.20 0.72 10.39
N ALA A 29 1.45 1.82 10.35
CA ALA A 29 0.15 1.87 9.68
C ALA A 29 0.31 2.34 8.23
N TYR A 30 -0.10 1.51 7.27
CA TYR A 30 -0.18 1.86 5.85
C TYR A 30 -1.63 1.92 5.41
N GLN A 31 -2.00 2.97 4.68
CA GLN A 31 -3.29 3.07 4.00
C GLN A 31 -3.09 2.74 2.52
N LEU A 32 -3.91 1.81 2.03
CA LEU A 32 -3.80 1.22 0.70
C LEU A 32 -5.00 1.59 -0.16
N GLY A 33 -4.73 1.94 -1.42
CA GLY A 33 -5.73 2.29 -2.41
C GLY A 33 -6.47 3.59 -2.10
N GLN A 34 -7.39 3.95 -2.99
CA GLN A 34 -8.25 5.13 -2.83
C GLN A 34 -9.26 4.96 -1.69
N THR A 35 -9.66 3.72 -1.41
CA THR A 35 -10.59 3.39 -0.32
C THR A 35 -9.96 3.55 1.07
N GLY A 36 -8.63 3.71 1.14
CA GLY A 36 -7.91 3.99 2.38
C GLY A 36 -7.85 2.81 3.35
N THR A 37 -7.84 1.59 2.82
CA THR A 37 -7.81 0.36 3.63
C THR A 37 -6.54 0.35 4.49
N LEU A 38 -6.71 0.23 5.80
CA LEU A 38 -5.60 0.29 6.76
C LEU A 38 -5.01 -1.09 6.99
N VAL A 39 -3.69 -1.21 6.86
CA VAL A 39 -2.92 -2.40 7.23
C VAL A 39 -1.81 -2.03 8.20
N TYR A 40 -1.44 -2.95 9.08
CA TYR A 40 -0.35 -2.77 10.03
C TYR A 40 0.77 -3.74 9.71
N VAL A 41 2.00 -3.21 9.63
CA VAL A 41 3.19 -4.01 9.35
C VAL A 41 4.19 -3.81 10.48
N ASN A 42 4.72 -4.92 10.97
CA ASN A 42 5.88 -4.89 11.86
C ASN A 42 7.15 -4.78 11.01
N GLN A 43 7.79 -3.61 11.03
CA GLN A 43 8.99 -3.37 10.23
C GLN A 43 10.24 -4.04 10.82
N ASP A 44 10.25 -4.40 12.10
CA ASP A 44 11.35 -5.15 12.71
C ASP A 44 11.47 -6.56 12.14
N THR A 45 10.34 -7.18 11.81
CA THR A 45 10.28 -8.55 11.28
C THR A 45 10.22 -8.62 9.76
N ALA A 46 9.87 -7.52 9.09
CA ALA A 46 9.73 -7.46 7.63
C ALA A 46 10.98 -6.92 6.91
N ARG A 47 12.17 -7.00 7.52
CA ARG A 47 13.41 -6.29 7.10
C ARG A 47 14.02 -6.63 5.73
N SER A 48 13.45 -7.53 4.95
CA SER A 48 13.97 -7.88 3.63
C SER A 48 12.93 -8.54 2.73
N GLY A 49 13.19 -8.53 1.41
CA GLY A 49 12.36 -9.18 0.41
C GLY A 49 11.01 -8.52 0.18
N TRP A 50 10.20 -9.13 -0.68
CA TRP A 50 8.83 -8.68 -0.96
C TRP A 50 7.86 -9.29 0.05
N ASN A 51 7.46 -8.51 1.04
CA ASN A 51 6.48 -8.93 2.04
C ASN A 51 5.08 -8.56 1.55
N HIS A 52 4.17 -9.54 1.48
CA HIS A 52 2.76 -9.26 1.20
C HIS A 52 2.14 -8.56 2.40
N ILE A 53 1.58 -7.38 2.20
CA ILE A 53 1.01 -6.56 3.29
C ILE A 53 -0.51 -6.44 3.23
N GLY A 54 -1.13 -6.84 2.11
CA GLY A 54 -2.57 -6.81 1.96
C GLY A 54 -3.04 -6.97 0.52
N THR A 55 -4.34 -7.22 0.39
CA THR A 55 -5.06 -7.22 -0.88
C THR A 55 -6.21 -6.23 -0.78
N VAL A 56 -6.34 -5.31 -1.73
CA VAL A 56 -7.42 -4.32 -1.75
C VAL A 56 -8.13 -4.30 -3.10
N SER A 57 -9.45 -4.15 -3.07
CA SER A 57 -10.24 -3.98 -4.27
C SER A 57 -10.35 -2.50 -4.62
N ASP A 58 -9.91 -2.11 -5.82
CA ASP A 58 -9.93 -0.71 -6.27
C ASP A 58 -10.27 -0.59 -7.76
N TYR A 59 -10.54 0.62 -8.23
CA TYR A 59 -10.94 0.89 -9.61
C TYR A 59 -9.74 0.93 -10.56
N THR A 60 -9.83 0.24 -11.70
CA THR A 60 -8.74 0.09 -12.68
C THR A 60 -8.21 1.38 -13.30
N ASN A 61 -8.99 2.47 -13.27
CA ASN A 61 -8.60 3.75 -13.84
C ASN A 61 -8.39 4.83 -12.77
N SER A 62 -8.34 4.44 -11.50
CA SER A 62 -8.02 5.33 -10.39
C SER A 62 -6.54 5.23 -10.05
N PRO A 63 -5.91 6.33 -9.61
CA PRO A 63 -4.58 6.25 -9.01
C PRO A 63 -4.59 5.35 -7.78
N PHE A 64 -3.59 4.47 -7.69
CA PHE A 64 -3.38 3.67 -6.49
C PHE A 64 -2.44 4.41 -5.54
N PHE A 65 -2.82 4.55 -4.28
CA PHE A 65 -2.00 5.20 -3.25
C PHE A 65 -1.55 4.21 -2.19
N LEU A 66 -0.33 4.43 -1.70
CA LEU A 66 0.14 3.88 -0.43
C LEU A 66 0.58 5.06 0.43
N VAL A 67 -0.02 5.20 1.61
CA VAL A 67 0.25 6.30 2.52
C VAL A 67 0.72 5.73 3.85
N ILE A 68 1.82 6.27 4.37
CA ILE A 68 2.31 5.95 5.71
C ILE A 68 1.57 6.85 6.71
N ASN A 69 0.80 6.27 7.61
CA ASN A 69 0.09 7.02 8.63
C ASN A 69 0.89 7.05 9.95
N GLY A 70 1.71 8.09 10.11
CA GLY A 70 2.54 8.26 11.31
C GLY A 70 1.75 8.53 12.60
N VAL A 71 0.50 8.99 12.51
CA VAL A 71 -0.37 9.18 13.69
C VAL A 71 -0.79 7.84 14.27
N MET A 72 -1.19 6.90 13.41
CA MET A 72 -1.64 5.55 13.79
C MET A 72 -0.52 4.53 13.98
N SER A 73 0.72 4.87 13.60
CA SER A 73 1.90 4.05 13.83
C SER A 73 2.37 4.15 15.30
N SER A 74 3.13 3.17 15.79
CA SER A 74 3.73 3.28 17.13
C SER A 74 4.70 4.45 17.18
N LYS A 75 4.84 5.09 18.35
CA LYS A 75 5.72 6.26 18.55
C LYS A 75 7.16 5.86 18.87
N THR A 76 7.62 4.77 18.26
CA THR A 76 8.93 4.15 18.52
C THR A 76 9.56 3.69 17.21
N GLY A 77 10.89 3.70 17.17
CA GLY A 77 11.66 3.32 15.98
C GLY A 77 11.49 4.31 14.82
N SER A 78 11.98 3.91 13.64
CA SER A 78 11.80 4.66 12.40
C SER A 78 10.72 4.02 11.52
N THR A 79 9.90 4.86 10.91
CA THR A 79 8.85 4.43 9.97
C THR A 79 9.23 4.83 8.55
N GLY A 80 9.04 3.94 7.58
CA GLY A 80 9.27 4.29 6.18
C GLY A 80 8.82 3.21 5.20
N ALA A 81 9.15 3.38 3.94
CA ALA A 81 9.00 2.38 2.89
C ALA A 81 10.21 2.53 1.96
N ASP A 82 10.76 1.40 1.48
CA ASP A 82 11.85 1.41 0.52
C ASP A 82 11.28 1.28 -0.90
N ALA A 83 10.64 0.15 -1.18
CA ALA A 83 9.95 -0.06 -2.44
C ALA A 83 8.58 -0.72 -2.25
N MET A 84 7.69 -0.43 -3.19
CA MET A 84 6.35 -0.97 -3.26
C MET A 84 6.19 -1.72 -4.59
N LYS A 85 5.50 -2.86 -4.53
CA LYS A 85 5.09 -3.62 -5.71
C LYS A 85 3.59 -3.89 -5.63
N VAL A 86 2.89 -3.62 -6.72
CA VAL A 86 1.47 -3.91 -6.87
C VAL A 86 1.29 -4.89 -8.03
N THR A 87 0.52 -5.95 -7.81
CA THR A 87 0.09 -6.89 -8.85
C THR A 87 -1.43 -6.99 -8.87
N TYR A 88 -2.01 -7.39 -10.01
CA TYR A 88 -3.45 -7.45 -10.26
C TYR A 88 -3.84 -8.72 -11.00
#